data_AF-A0A526RRH2-F1
#
_entry.id   AF-A0A526RRH2-F1
#
_cell.length_a   1.000
_cell.length_b   1.000
_cell.length_c   1.000
_cell.angle_alpha   90.00
_cell.angle_beta   90.00
_cell.angle_gamma   90.00
#
_symmetry.space_group_name_H-M   'P 1'
#
loop_
_entity.id
_entity.type
_entity.pdbx_description
1 polymer ?
#
loop_
_entity_poly.entity_id
_entity_poly.type
_entity_poly.pdbx_seq_one_letter_code
_entity_poly.pdbx_strand_id
1 'polypeptide(L)'
;FHIVILREEKFLKEALGAPYQTYVARVPRFFPNLSLYDEGDTGSFKPRLLLTTLLDGLVFLVALPAFELIDGAQQSGVLPVLFRLP
;
A
#
# COMPACT_ATOMS: atom_id res chain seq x y z
N PHE A 1 -9.99 -13.85 -23.81
CA PHE A 1 -10.27 -12.69 -22.93
C PHE A 1 -11.27 -11.68 -23.51
N HIS A 2 -11.29 -11.39 -24.82
CA HIS A 2 -12.20 -10.39 -25.40
C HIS A 2 -13.69 -10.59 -25.09
N ILE A 3 -14.19 -11.84 -25.14
CA ILE A 3 -15.60 -12.17 -24.84
C ILE A 3 -15.98 -11.81 -23.39
N VAL A 4 -15.07 -12.01 -22.44
CA VAL A 4 -15.29 -11.68 -21.02
C VAL A 4 -15.39 -10.17 -20.84
N ILE A 5 -14.51 -9.41 -21.51
CA ILE A 5 -14.52 -7.94 -21.49
C ILE A 5 -15.86 -7.40 -21.99
N LEU A 6 -16.40 -7.94 -23.09
CA LEU A 6 -17.69 -7.48 -23.64
C LEU A 6 -18.87 -7.76 -22.70
N ARG A 7 -18.86 -8.91 -22.00
CA ARG A 7 -19.88 -9.23 -21.01
C ARG A 7 -19.83 -8.26 -19.83
N GLU A 8 -18.63 -7.98 -19.33
CA GLU A 8 -18.41 -7.06 -18.22
C GLU A 8 -18.77 -5.61 -18.61
N GLU A 9 -18.37 -5.16 -19.80
CA GLU A 9 -18.74 -3.84 -20.32
C GLU A 9 -20.25 -3.65 -20.40
N LYS A 10 -21.01 -4.70 -20.77
CA LYS A 10 -22.47 -4.62 -20.80
C LYS A 10 -23.03 -4.38 -19.40
N PHE A 11 -22.58 -5.17 -18.42
CA PHE A 11 -22.99 -5.02 -17.03
C PHE A 11 -22.61 -3.64 -16.46
N LEU A 12 -21.38 -3.19 -16.69
CA LEU A 12 -20.88 -1.91 -16.19
C LEU A 12 -21.54 -0.71 -16.85
N LYS A 13 -21.93 -0.79 -18.13
CA LYS A 13 -22.74 0.25 -18.78
C LYS A 13 -24.08 0.45 -18.10
N GLU A 14 -24.72 -0.63 -17.66
CA GLU A 14 -25.99 -0.59 -16.95
C GLU A 14 -25.80 -0.08 -15.51
N ALA A 15 -24.76 -0.52 -14.81
CA ALA A 15 -24.50 -0.18 -13.42
C ALA A 15 -23.98 1.26 -13.21
N LEU A 16 -23.13 1.76 -14.12
CA LEU A 16 -22.41 3.02 -13.96
C LEU A 16 -22.85 4.12 -14.93
N GLY A 17 -23.60 3.78 -16.00
CA GLY A 17 -24.20 4.76 -16.90
C GLY A 17 -23.20 5.62 -17.68
N ALA A 18 -23.52 6.91 -17.84
CA ALA A 18 -22.78 7.85 -18.69
C ALA A 18 -21.27 7.98 -18.36
N PRO A 19 -20.84 8.05 -17.09
CA PRO A 19 -19.41 8.06 -16.74
C PRO A 19 -18.62 6.91 -17.35
N TYR A 20 -19.19 5.70 -17.35
CA TYR A 20 -18.52 4.53 -17.89
C TYR A 20 -18.45 4.56 -19.43
N GLN A 21 -19.47 5.09 -20.09
CA GLN A 21 -19.43 5.26 -21.54
C GLN A 21 -18.32 6.22 -21.98
N THR A 22 -18.14 7.33 -21.26
CA THR A 22 -17.03 8.27 -21.47
C THR A 22 -15.69 7.59 -21.26
N TYR A 23 -15.56 6.76 -20.21
CA TYR A 23 -14.35 6.00 -19.93
C TYR A 23 -14.00 5.02 -21.06
N VAL A 24 -14.95 4.20 -21.52
CA VAL A 24 -14.73 3.21 -22.59
C VAL A 24 -14.40 3.87 -23.93
N ALA A 25 -14.91 5.08 -24.18
CA ALA A 25 -14.55 5.87 -25.36
C ALA A 25 -13.10 6.38 -25.32
N ARG A 26 -12.55 6.62 -24.13
CA ARG A 26 -11.18 7.11 -23.92
C ARG A 26 -10.17 5.97 -23.84
N VAL A 27 -10.46 4.89 -23.12
CA VAL A 27 -9.47 3.87 -22.71
C VAL A 27 -9.53 2.60 -23.57
N PRO A 28 -8.41 2.16 -24.18
CA PRO A 28 -8.36 0.92 -24.95
C PRO A 28 -8.45 -0.32 -24.05
N ARG A 29 -9.12 -1.37 -24.54
CA ARG A 29 -9.53 -2.55 -23.75
C ARG A 29 -8.39 -3.48 -23.33
N PHE A 30 -7.40 -3.68 -24.19
CA PHE A 30 -6.43 -4.77 -24.04
C PHE A 30 -4.98 -4.29 -24.14
N PHE A 31 -4.67 -3.50 -25.18
CA PHE A 31 -3.35 -2.89 -25.30
C PHE A 31 -3.38 -1.49 -24.70
N PRO A 32 -2.51 -1.19 -23.71
CA PRO A 32 -2.49 0.12 -23.08
C PRO A 32 -2.02 1.16 -24.09
N ASN A 33 -2.67 2.33 -24.09
CA ASN A 33 -2.11 3.51 -24.73
C ASN A 33 -1.44 4.36 -23.66
N LEU A 34 -0.11 4.32 -23.62
CA LEU A 34 0.69 5.05 -22.63
C LEU A 34 0.49 6.57 -22.70
N SER A 35 0.10 7.11 -23.86
CA SER A 35 -0.16 8.54 -24.00
C SER A 35 -1.44 9.00 -23.29
N LEU A 36 -2.30 8.08 -22.87
CA LEU A 36 -3.51 8.38 -22.09
C LEU A 36 -3.26 8.38 -20.59
N TYR A 37 -2.02 8.08 -20.15
CA TYR A 37 -1.66 8.12 -18.75
C TYR A 37 -1.91 9.52 -18.18
N ASP A 38 -2.64 9.54 -17.08
CA ASP A 38 -3.08 10.74 -16.39
C ASP A 38 -3.02 10.39 -14.91
N GLU A 39 -2.08 10.98 -14.20
CA GLU A 39 -1.83 10.70 -12.78
C GLU A 39 -2.95 11.26 -11.89
N GLY A 40 -3.95 11.92 -12.50
CA GLY A 40 -5.10 12.52 -11.84
C GLY A 40 -4.71 13.72 -10.98
N ASP A 41 -5.62 14.16 -10.12
CA ASP A 41 -5.27 15.09 -9.04
C ASP A 41 -4.48 14.33 -7.98
N THR A 42 -3.19 14.11 -8.26
CA THR A 42 -2.20 13.73 -7.27
C THR A 42 -1.99 14.96 -6.40
N GLY A 43 -2.97 15.22 -5.52
CA GLY A 43 -3.00 16.39 -4.66
C GLY A 43 -1.62 16.61 -4.09
N SER A 44 -1.07 17.80 -4.35
CA SER A 44 0.36 18.12 -4.25
C SER A 44 1.06 17.31 -3.17
N PHE A 45 2.17 16.65 -3.54
CA PHE A 45 3.02 15.88 -2.64
C PHE A 45 2.99 16.46 -1.22
N LYS A 46 2.38 15.75 -0.26
CA LYS A 46 2.16 16.24 1.10
C LYS A 46 3.33 15.82 1.98
N PRO A 47 4.32 16.68 2.25
CA PRO A 47 5.52 16.28 2.99
C PRO A 47 5.18 15.85 4.42
N ARG A 48 4.07 16.37 4.98
CA ARG A 48 3.55 15.96 6.28
C ARG A 48 3.15 14.48 6.31
N LEU A 49 2.52 13.96 5.25
CA LEU A 49 2.09 12.56 5.20
C LEU A 49 3.31 11.61 5.15
N LEU A 50 4.36 12.01 4.45
CA LEU A 50 5.63 11.29 4.47
C LEU A 50 6.31 11.33 5.83
N LEU A 51 6.31 12.49 6.49
CA LEU A 51 6.87 12.58 7.83
C LEU A 51 6.09 11.70 8.82
N THR A 52 4.76 11.70 8.77
CA THR A 52 3.93 10.82 9.61
C THR A 52 4.27 9.35 9.39
N THR A 53 4.34 8.91 8.13
CA THR A 53 4.67 7.50 7.82
C THR A 53 6.09 7.11 8.23
N LEU A 54 7.06 8.02 8.09
CA LEU A 54 8.42 7.79 8.62
C LEU A 54 8.44 7.72 10.15
N LEU A 55 7.73 8.62 10.83
CA LEU A 55 7.63 8.63 12.29
C LEU A 55 6.92 7.39 12.83
N ASP A 56 5.86 6.92 12.17
CA ASP A 56 5.18 5.67 12.53
C ASP A 56 6.14 4.47 12.43
N GLY A 57 7.03 4.48 11.44
CA GLY A 57 8.08 3.46 11.29
C GLY A 57 9.16 3.50 12.38
N LEU A 58 9.38 4.63 13.06
CA LEU A 58 10.41 4.75 14.10
C LEU A 58 10.15 3.85 15.31
N VAL A 59 8.89 3.43 15.54
CA VAL A 59 8.57 2.46 16.59
C VAL A 59 9.37 1.16 16.42
N PHE A 60 9.65 0.75 15.18
CA PHE A 60 10.49 -0.42 14.92
C PHE A 60 11.96 -0.19 15.28
N LEU A 61 12.47 1.04 15.21
CA LEU A 61 13.86 1.33 15.62
C LEU A 61 14.04 1.22 17.13
N VAL A 62 12.98 1.41 17.92
CA VAL A 62 13.02 1.22 19.37
C VAL A 62 13.13 -0.27 19.74
N ALA A 63 12.76 -1.19 18.85
CA ALA A 63 12.82 -2.63 19.13
C ALA A 63 14.26 -3.09 19.43
N LEU A 64 15.25 -2.64 18.63
CA LEU A 64 16.66 -3.01 18.81
C LEU A 64 17.22 -2.65 20.21
N PRO A 65 17.21 -1.38 20.64
CA PRO A 65 17.71 -1.03 21.97
C PRO A 65 16.86 -1.65 23.08
N ALA A 66 15.55 -1.86 22.88
CA ALA A 66 14.72 -2.57 23.85
C ALA A 66 15.19 -4.03 24.04
N PHE A 67 15.50 -4.75 22.96
CA PHE A 67 16.05 -6.09 23.03
C PHE A 67 17.46 -6.11 23.65
N GLU A 68 18.34 -5.17 23.28
CA GLU A 68 19.68 -5.06 23.89
C GLU A 68 19.61 -4.78 25.40
N LEU A 69 18.65 -3.98 25.86
CA LEU A 69 18.43 -3.73 27.29
C LEU A 69 17.97 -5.00 28.02
N ILE A 70 17.08 -5.77 27.41
CA ILE A 70 16.64 -7.05 27.99
C ILE A 70 17.81 -8.03 28.07
N ASP A 71 18.60 -8.16 27.00
CA ASP A 71 19.77 -9.03 26.95
C ASP A 71 20.82 -8.60 27.98
N GLY A 72 21.13 -7.31 28.08
CA GLY A 72 22.06 -6.78 29.08
C GLY A 72 21.58 -7.00 30.52
N ALA A 73 20.28 -6.85 30.77
CA ALA A 73 19.71 -7.11 32.08
C ALA A 73 19.72 -8.62 32.43
N GLN A 74 19.55 -9.49 31.45
CA GLN A 74 19.71 -10.94 31.64
C GLN A 74 21.17 -11.33 31.92
N GLN A 75 22.12 -10.76 31.18
CA GLN A 75 23.56 -11.02 31.36
C GLN A 75 24.08 -10.54 32.71
N SER A 76 23.58 -9.42 33.21
CA SER A 76 23.93 -8.86 34.53
C SER A 76 23.21 -9.54 35.71
N GLY A 77 22.31 -10.49 35.44
CA GLY A 77 21.53 -11.18 36.47
C GLY A 77 20.40 -10.37 37.09
N VAL A 78 20.11 -9.17 36.55
CA VAL A 78 19.00 -8.31 36.97
C VAL A 78 17.65 -8.91 36.54
N LEU A 79 17.62 -9.57 35.37
CA LEU A 79 16.44 -10.22 34.81
C LEU A 79 16.67 -11.74 34.65
N PRO A 80 15.77 -12.60 35.14
CA PRO A 80 15.90 -14.04 34.95
C PRO A 80 15.54 -14.46 33.51
N VAL A 81 16.27 -15.44 32.97
CA VAL A 81 15.95 -16.07 31.67
C VAL A 81 14.94 -17.19 31.90
N LEU A 82 13.70 -17.01 31.44
CA LEU A 82 12.61 -17.98 31.67
C LEU A 82 12.62 -19.15 30.68
N PHE A 83 12.99 -18.91 29.41
CA PHE A 83 13.02 -19.92 28.35
C PHE A 83 14.25 -19.72 27.47
N ARG A 84 14.90 -20.82 27.07
CA ARG A 84 15.94 -20.82 26.04
C ARG A 84 15.41 -21.62 24.86
N LEU A 85 15.34 -21.00 23.69
CA LEU A 85 14.97 -21.66 22.44
C LEU A 85 16.25 -22.12 21.72
N PRO A 86 16.26 -23.31 21.10
CA PRO A 86 17.42 -23.84 20.36
C PRO A 86 17.70 -23.10 19.06
#